data_AF-A0A662Z3D7-F1
#
_entry.id   AF-A0A662Z3D7-F1
#
_cell.length_a   1.000
_cell.length_b   1.000
_cell.length_c   1.000
_cell.angle_alpha   90.00
_cell.angle_beta   90.00
_cell.angle_gamma   90.00
#
_symmetry.space_group_name_H-M   'P 1'
#
loop_
_entity.id
_entity.type
_entity.pdbx_description
1 polymer ?
#
loop_
_entity_poly.entity_id
_entity_poly.type
_entity_poly.pdbx_seq_one_letter_code
_entity_poly.pdbx_strand_id
1 'polypeptide(L)' 'MKYIVTFIWALMLTQMVNFILNSLQGGGTFYFELGIILAVLITLTMYILDLMLKNPDEAK' A
#
# COMPACT_ATOMS: atom_id res chain seq x y z
N MET A 1 12.75 0.98 9.37
CA MET A 1 11.54 0.39 9.97
C MET A 1 10.23 1.00 9.43
N LYS A 2 10.12 2.33 9.26
CA LYS A 2 8.86 2.95 8.83
C LYS A 2 8.24 2.34 7.56
N TYR A 3 9.03 2.15 6.50
CA TYR A 3 8.51 1.64 5.22
C TYR A 3 8.05 0.18 5.28
N ILE A 4 8.66 -0.65 6.13
CA ILE A 4 8.24 -2.04 6.33
C ILE A 4 6.86 -2.07 7.01
N VAL A 5 6.68 -1.25 8.04
CA VAL A 5 5.39 -1.11 8.73
C VAL A 5 4.33 -0.52 7.80
N THR A 6 4.67 0.51 7.02
CA THR A 6 3.80 1.07 5.98
C THR A 6 3.38 -0.01 4.97
N PHE A 7 4.30 -0.85 4.53
CA PHE A 7 4.00 -1.94 3.60
C PHE A 7 3.05 -2.97 4.22
N ILE A 8 3.29 -3.41 5.45
CA ILE A 8 2.43 -4.37 6.15
C ILE A 8 1.00 -3.83 6.28
N TRP A 9 0.86 -2.54 6.64
CA TRP A 9 -0.45 -1.89 6.71
C TRP A 9 -1.12 -1.74 5.34
N ALA A 10 -0.37 -1.28 4.34
CA ALA A 10 -0.88 -1.17 2.98
C ALA A 10 -1.33 -2.53 2.45
N LEU A 11 -0.60 -3.60 2.74
CA LEU A 11 -0.94 -4.96 2.33
C LEU A 11 -2.22 -5.45 3.02
N MET A 12 -2.35 -5.29 4.34
CA MET A 12 -3.59 -5.67 5.02
C MET A 12 -4.81 -4.89 4.50
N LEU A 13 -4.68 -3.57 4.37
CA LEU A 13 -5.80 -2.72 3.93
C LEU A 13 -6.20 -3.01 2.49
N THR A 14 -5.24 -3.12 1.57
CA THR A 14 -5.53 -3.41 0.16
C THR A 14 -6.15 -4.79 -0.01
N GLN A 15 -5.73 -5.80 0.77
CA GLN A 15 -6.35 -7.12 0.74
C GLN A 15 -7.78 -7.09 1.26
N MET A 16 -8.05 -6.36 2.35
CA MET A 16 -9.42 -6.17 2.86
C MET A 16 -10.31 -5.46 1.84
N VAL A 17 -9.83 -4.38 1.23
CA VAL A 17 -10.58 -3.65 0.19
C VAL A 17 -10.85 -4.54 -1.01
N ASN A 18 -9.84 -5.28 -1.49
CA ASN A 18 -9.98 -6.20 -2.61
C ASN A 18 -11.02 -7.30 -2.31
N PHE A 19 -11.00 -7.86 -1.10
CA PHE A 19 -11.98 -8.85 -0.65
C PHE A 19 -13.40 -8.29 -0.62
N ILE A 20 -13.58 -7.07 -0.07
CA ILE A 20 -14.89 -6.39 -0.03
C ILE A 20 -15.40 -6.13 -1.45
N LEU A 21 -14.55 -5.62 -2.35
CA LEU A 21 -14.92 -5.35 -3.73
C LEU A 21 -15.32 -6.62 -4.48
N ASN A 22 -14.55 -7.70 -4.31
CA ASN A 22 -14.89 -9.00 -4.89
C ASN A 22 -16.23 -9.53 -4.35
N SER A 23 -16.49 -9.37 -3.05
CA SER A 23 -17.76 -9.75 -2.41
C SER A 23 -18.94 -8.94 -2.94
N LEU A 24 -18.76 -7.63 -3.14
CA LEU A 24 -19.78 -6.73 -3.72
C LEU A 24 -20.12 -7.09 -5.17
N GLN A 25 -19.17 -7.66 -5.91
CA GLN A 25 -19.36 -8.12 -7.29
C GLN A 25 -20.00 -9.53 -7.38
N GLY A 26 -20.40 -10.13 -6.25
CA GLY A 26 -21.01 -11.45 -6.20
C GLY A 26 -20.03 -12.60 -5.96
N GLY A 27 -18.80 -12.30 -5.51
CA GLY A 27 -17.85 -13.31 -5.00
C GLY A 27 -17.17 -14.16 -6.07
N GLY A 28 -16.78 -13.56 -7.19
CA GLY A 28 -16.02 -14.23 -8.27
C GLY A 28 -14.57 -14.54 -7.89
N THR A 29 -13.72 -14.83 -8.88
CA THR A 29 -12.29 -15.14 -8.63
C THR A 29 -11.60 -14.02 -7.87
N PHE A 30 -11.03 -14.37 -6.72
CA PHE A 30 -10.26 -13.45 -5.89
C PHE A 30 -8.80 -13.41 -6.33
N TYR A 31 -8.38 -12.28 -6.90
CA TYR A 31 -7.00 -12.06 -7.34
C TYR A 31 -6.17 -11.42 -6.24
N PHE A 32 -5.50 -12.25 -5.45
CA PHE A 32 -4.69 -11.82 -4.31
C PHE A 32 -3.47 -10.97 -4.73
N GLU A 33 -2.94 -11.24 -5.92
CA GLU A 33 -1.78 -10.57 -6.52
C GLU A 33 -2.05 -9.08 -6.74
N LEU A 34 -3.29 -8.72 -7.12
CA LEU A 34 -3.67 -7.32 -7.32
C LEU A 34 -3.54 -6.51 -6.03
N GLY A 35 -3.93 -7.09 -4.89
CA GLY A 35 -3.75 -6.47 -3.58
C GLY A 35 -2.28 -6.24 -3.22
N ILE A 36 -1.41 -7.22 -3.50
CA ILE A 36 0.03 -7.09 -3.27
C ILE A 36 0.62 -5.98 -4.13
N ILE A 37 0.31 -5.95 -5.44
CA ILE A 37 0.83 -4.94 -6.36
C ILE A 37 0.43 -3.54 -5.90
N LEU A 38 -0.83 -3.36 -5.49
CA LEU A 38 -1.33 -2.09 -4.98
C LEU A 38 -0.64 -1.67 -3.67
N ALA A 39 -0.37 -2.60 -2.76
CA ALA A 39 0.36 -2.34 -1.53
C ALA A 39 1.81 -1.87 -1.79
N VAL A 40 2.48 -2.49 -2.76
CA VAL A 40 3.82 -2.07 -3.20
C VAL A 40 3.77 -0.64 -3.76
N LEU A 41 2.81 -0.34 -4.63
CA LEU A 41 2.64 0.99 -5.22
C LEU A 41 2.35 2.08 -4.18
N ILE A 42 1.51 1.80 -3.19
CA ILE A 42 1.23 2.73 -2.07
C ILE A 42 2.50 2.98 -1.26
N THR A 43 3.25 1.93 -0.95
CA THR A 43 4.49 2.05 -0.17
C THR A 43 5.55 2.86 -0.92
N LEU A 44 5.70 2.64 -2.23
CA LEU A 44 6.59 3.43 -3.08
C LEU A 44 6.17 4.89 -3.16
N THR A 45 4.87 5.16 -3.32
CA THR A 45 4.34 6.52 -3.30
C THR A 45 4.67 7.23 -1.98
N MET A 46 4.46 6.55 -0.85
CA MET A 46 4.81 7.09 0.47
C MET A 46 6.32 7.35 0.62
N TYR A 47 7.17 6.48 0.08
CA TYR A 47 8.62 6.67 0.08
C TYR A 47 9.03 7.91 -0.73
N ILE A 48 8.46 8.09 -1.92
CA ILE A 48 8.75 9.25 -2.78
C ILE A 48 8.26 10.54 -2.12
N LEU A 49 7.05 10.53 -1.56
CA LEU A 49 6.51 11.69 -0.84
C LEU A 49 7.41 12.07 0.34
N ASP A 50 7.86 11.09 1.11
CA ASP A 50 8.76 11.34 2.24
C ASP A 50 10.10 11.96 1.80
N LEU A 51 10.67 11.51 0.68
CA LEU A 51 11.87 12.12 0.10
C LEU A 51 11.62 13.56 -0.37
N MET A 52 10.45 13.83 -0.97
CA MET A 52 10.09 15.18 -1.43
C MET A 52 9.81 16.15 -0.28
N LEU A 53 9.26 15.65 0.83
CA LEU A 53 8.96 16.44 2.02
C LEU A 53 10.18 16.67 2.92
N LYS A 54 11.26 15.91 2.75
CA LYS A 54 12.48 16.09 3.53
C LYS A 54 13.21 17.35 3.07
N ASN A 55 13.06 18.44 3.83
CA ASN A 55 13.80 19.69 3.61
C ASN A 55 15.32 19.44 3.76
N PRO A 56 16.16 20.11 2.96
CA PRO A 56 17.62 19.96 3.01
C PRO A 56 18.25 20.34 4.36
N ASP A 57 17.55 21.13 5.18
CA ASP A 57 18.04 21.59 6.48
C ASP A 57 17.94 20.55 7.61
N GLU A 58 17.17 19.46 7.42
CA GLU A 58 17.04 18.36 8.38
C GLU A 58 18.00 17.17 8.10
N ALA A 59 19.00 17.41 7.25
CA ALA A 59 20.07 16.45 6.94
C ALA A 59 21.32 16.63 7.83
N LYS A 60 21.18 17.23 9.01
CA LYS A 60 22.23 17.28 10.04
C LYS A 60 22.10 16.15 11.05
#